data_AF-A0A0F5K4A2-F1
#
_entry.id   AF-A0A0F5K4A2-F1
#
_cell.length_a   1.000
_cell.length_b   1.000
_cell.length_c   1.000
_cell.angle_alpha   90.00
_cell.angle_beta   90.00
_cell.angle_gamma   90.00
#
_symmetry.space_group_name_H-M   'P 1'
#
loop_
_entity.id
_entity.type
_entity.pdbx_description
1 polymer ?
#
loop_
_entity_poly.entity_id
_entity_poly.type
_entity_poly.pdbx_seq_one_letter_code
_entity_poly.pdbx_strand_id
1 'polypeptide(L)'
;MKSHNPVTNYLSHLSNFLPAIVFLFYGRLGPGEPDERWTHAFLIGGVLAVLHGLWLLRRHKGNSIALGVDLYLVIGGVLAFTSAAASRLWGEELGPAAVLVCVLVVGILQTVWNNGGFIDCAAADRERTRFLSMVMIAVTLVALAVSILMRHSPILGGVVPLFALVLVRGRLRRQAVAAS
;
A
#
# COMPACT_ATOMS: atom_id res chain seq x y z
N MET A 1 0.57 -31.46 9.48
CA MET A 1 -0.45 -30.76 8.67
C MET A 1 -0.92 -29.52 9.43
N LYS A 2 -0.48 -28.30 9.03
CA LYS A 2 -1.05 -27.05 9.59
C LYS A 2 -2.45 -26.90 9.02
N SER A 3 -3.48 -26.85 9.86
CA SER A 3 -4.84 -26.60 9.40
C SER A 3 -4.90 -25.21 8.76
N HIS A 4 -5.12 -25.17 7.45
CA HIS A 4 -5.36 -23.94 6.71
C HIS A 4 -6.77 -23.46 7.05
N ASN A 5 -6.93 -22.80 8.20
CA ASN A 5 -8.19 -22.20 8.56
C ASN A 5 -8.38 -20.95 7.67
N PRO A 6 -9.38 -20.90 6.78
CA PRO A 6 -9.53 -19.80 5.82
C PRO A 6 -9.63 -18.43 6.54
N VAL A 7 -10.26 -18.42 7.71
CA VAL A 7 -10.43 -17.22 8.57
C VAL A 7 -9.08 -16.61 8.98
N THR A 8 -8.10 -17.43 9.39
CA THR A 8 -6.78 -16.92 9.82
C THR A 8 -5.96 -16.38 8.65
N ASN A 9 -6.11 -16.96 7.44
CA ASN A 9 -5.52 -16.43 6.22
C ASN A 9 -6.12 -15.08 5.84
N TYR A 10 -7.46 -14.95 5.88
CA TYR A 10 -8.14 -13.67 5.62
C TYR A 10 -7.72 -12.58 6.60
N LEU A 11 -7.69 -12.87 7.90
CA LEU A 11 -7.23 -11.96 8.95
C LEU A 11 -5.78 -11.50 8.72
N SER A 12 -4.90 -12.43 8.32
CA SER A 12 -3.50 -12.13 7.95
C SER A 12 -3.38 -11.20 6.74
N HIS A 13 -4.28 -11.30 5.77
CA HIS A 13 -4.29 -10.41 4.61
C HIS A 13 -4.83 -9.03 4.98
N LEU A 14 -5.89 -8.97 5.79
CA LEU A 14 -6.50 -7.74 6.28
C LEU A 14 -5.56 -6.98 7.21
N SER A 15 -4.81 -7.67 8.06
CA SER A 15 -3.89 -7.05 9.02
C SER A 15 -2.79 -6.24 8.34
N ASN A 16 -2.38 -6.61 7.12
CA ASN A 16 -1.39 -5.85 6.35
C ASN A 16 -1.87 -4.45 5.96
N PHE A 17 -3.16 -4.16 6.07
CA PHE A 17 -3.74 -2.86 5.75
C PHE A 17 -4.43 -2.24 6.95
N LEU A 18 -4.18 -2.74 8.17
CA LEU A 18 -4.83 -2.26 9.38
C LEU A 18 -4.65 -0.74 9.59
N PRO A 19 -3.45 -0.14 9.43
CA PRO A 19 -3.29 1.32 9.55
C PRO A 19 -4.16 2.09 8.55
N ALA A 20 -4.24 1.60 7.32
CA ALA A 20 -5.04 2.21 6.26
C ALA A 20 -6.53 2.10 6.52
N ILE A 21 -6.99 0.98 7.07
CA ILE A 21 -8.39 0.78 7.47
C ILE A 21 -8.75 1.79 8.56
N VAL A 22 -7.95 1.88 9.62
CA VAL A 22 -8.17 2.84 10.71
C VAL A 22 -8.19 4.29 10.19
N PHE A 23 -7.21 4.64 9.35
CA PHE A 23 -7.15 5.94 8.68
C PHE A 23 -8.42 6.25 7.89
N LEU A 24 -8.90 5.33 7.05
CA LEU A 24 -10.09 5.56 6.23
C LEU A 24 -11.36 5.70 7.06
N PHE A 25 -11.50 4.89 8.11
CA PHE A 25 -12.64 4.98 9.03
C PHE A 25 -12.66 6.34 9.74
N TYR A 26 -11.52 6.77 10.28
CA TYR A 26 -11.45 8.06 10.96
C TYR A 26 -11.61 9.23 9.99
N GLY A 27 -10.93 9.19 8.83
CA GLY A 27 -10.97 10.26 7.82
C GLY A 27 -12.37 10.47 7.21
N ARG A 28 -13.24 9.44 7.20
CA ARG A 28 -14.61 9.53 6.68
C ARG A 28 -15.68 9.74 7.75
N LEU A 29 -15.56 9.07 8.90
CA LEU A 29 -16.61 8.98 9.92
C LEU A 29 -16.21 9.64 11.24
N GLY A 30 -14.97 10.11 11.36
CA GLY A 30 -14.50 10.82 12.54
C GLY A 30 -15.27 12.13 12.79
N PRO A 31 -15.29 12.59 14.05
CA PRO A 31 -15.90 13.86 14.41
C PRO A 31 -15.08 15.05 13.90
N GLY A 32 -15.70 16.23 13.89
CA GLY A 32 -15.04 17.51 13.56
C GLY A 32 -15.23 17.97 12.12
N GLU A 33 -14.68 19.15 11.82
CA GLU A 33 -14.67 19.69 10.46
C GLU A 33 -13.74 18.86 9.55
N PRO A 34 -13.94 18.87 8.22
CA PRO A 34 -13.17 18.06 7.29
C PRO A 34 -11.65 18.18 7.44
N ASP A 35 -11.15 19.41 7.62
CA ASP A 35 -9.72 19.69 7.76
C ASP A 35 -9.12 19.07 9.03
N GLU A 36 -9.82 19.22 10.17
CA GLU A 36 -9.41 18.61 11.44
C GLU A 36 -9.47 17.09 11.37
N ARG A 37 -10.51 16.53 10.75
CA ARG A 37 -10.72 15.09 10.64
C ARG A 37 -9.60 14.41 9.86
N TRP A 38 -9.19 14.99 8.72
CA TRP A 38 -8.05 14.47 7.95
C TRP A 38 -6.73 14.56 8.71
N THR A 39 -6.51 15.68 9.41
CA THR A 39 -5.32 15.89 10.24
C THR A 39 -5.22 14.80 11.31
N HIS A 40 -6.28 14.57 12.08
CA HIS A 40 -6.32 13.52 13.10
C HIS A 40 -6.21 12.12 12.50
N ALA A 41 -6.88 11.85 11.38
CA ALA A 41 -6.76 10.57 10.68
C ALA A 41 -5.30 10.28 10.30
N PHE A 42 -4.57 11.28 9.78
CA PHE A 42 -3.17 11.14 9.43
C PHE A 42 -2.24 11.00 10.63
N LEU A 43 -2.51 11.67 11.76
CA LEU A 43 -1.73 11.49 12.97
C LEU A 43 -1.88 10.06 13.53
N ILE A 44 -3.12 9.59 13.67
CA ILE A 44 -3.41 8.23 14.15
C ILE A 44 -2.86 7.19 13.17
N GLY A 45 -3.19 7.35 11.88
CA GLY A 45 -2.76 6.45 10.82
C GLY A 45 -1.24 6.43 10.63
N GLY A 46 -0.57 7.58 10.74
CA GLY A 46 0.87 7.72 10.63
C GLY A 46 1.61 7.01 11.76
N VAL A 47 1.18 7.18 13.01
CA VAL A 47 1.77 6.44 14.15
C VAL A 47 1.60 4.94 13.98
N LEU A 48 0.39 4.49 13.61
CA LEU A 48 0.13 3.08 13.33
C LEU A 48 0.98 2.55 12.16
N ALA A 49 1.16 3.35 11.10
CA ALA A 49 1.94 3.01 9.93
C ALA A 49 3.44 2.88 10.23
N VAL A 50 4.01 3.72 11.11
CA VAL A 50 5.40 3.54 11.56
C VAL A 50 5.56 2.21 12.27
N LEU A 51 4.70 1.91 13.25
CA LEU A 51 4.76 0.66 14.01
C LEU A 51 4.55 -0.57 13.11
N HIS A 52 3.57 -0.49 12.22
CA HIS A 52 3.24 -1.56 11.28
C HIS A 52 4.33 -1.76 10.22
N GLY A 53 4.89 -0.68 9.66
CA GLY A 53 5.98 -0.73 8.70
C GLY A 53 7.25 -1.34 9.30
N LEU A 54 7.62 -0.94 10.53
CA LEU A 54 8.74 -1.55 11.27
C LEU A 54 8.51 -3.04 11.53
N TRP A 55 7.28 -3.43 11.91
CA TRP A 55 6.93 -4.82 12.09
C TRP A 55 7.01 -5.61 10.77
N LEU A 56 6.56 -5.03 9.67
CA LEU A 56 6.55 -5.67 8.35
C LEU A 56 7.96 -5.83 7.77
N LEU A 57 8.85 -4.86 7.99
CA LEU A 57 10.28 -4.93 7.63
C LEU A 57 11.03 -6.04 8.38
N ARG A 58 10.64 -6.32 9.63
CA ARG A 58 11.22 -7.42 10.42
C ARG A 58 10.71 -8.80 10.01
N ARG A 59 9.64 -8.87 9.21
CA ARG A 59 9.00 -10.13 8.83
C ARG A 59 9.62 -10.69 7.55
N HIS A 60 9.98 -11.97 7.54
CA HIS A 60 10.59 -12.65 6.38
C HIS A 60 9.70 -12.68 5.11
N LYS A 61 8.41 -12.37 5.24
CA LYS A 61 7.45 -12.27 4.13
C LYS A 61 6.87 -10.85 4.14
N GLY A 62 7.64 -9.91 3.61
CA GLY A 62 7.24 -8.51 3.47
C GLY A 62 6.03 -8.33 2.55
N ASN A 63 5.41 -7.16 2.63
CA ASN A 63 4.35 -6.75 1.73
C ASN A 63 4.63 -5.34 1.20
N SER A 64 5.31 -5.26 0.06
CA SER A 64 5.72 -4.00 -0.57
C SER A 64 4.53 -3.05 -0.83
N ILE A 65 3.34 -3.58 -1.14
CA ILE A 65 2.13 -2.74 -1.28
C ILE A 65 1.74 -2.14 0.07
N ALA A 66 1.70 -2.95 1.13
CA ALA A 66 1.39 -2.47 2.48
C ALA A 66 2.42 -1.44 2.97
N LEU A 67 3.72 -1.68 2.76
CA LEU A 67 4.78 -0.71 3.06
C LEU A 67 4.59 0.61 2.29
N GLY A 68 4.15 0.54 1.03
CA GLY A 68 3.82 1.73 0.25
C GLY A 68 2.63 2.51 0.81
N VAL A 69 1.60 1.81 1.26
CA VAL A 69 0.44 2.42 1.93
C VAL A 69 0.86 3.02 3.28
N ASP A 70 1.71 2.33 4.04
CA ASP A 70 2.25 2.86 5.31
C ASP A 70 3.08 4.13 5.05
N LEU A 71 3.91 4.15 4.00
CA LEU A 71 4.68 5.33 3.61
C LEU A 71 3.76 6.53 3.31
N TYR A 72 2.65 6.31 2.61
CA TYR A 72 1.66 7.35 2.36
C TYR A 72 1.09 7.94 3.66
N LEU A 73 0.77 7.09 4.64
CA LEU A 73 0.25 7.51 5.94
C LEU A 73 1.30 8.24 6.77
N VAL A 74 2.55 7.79 6.74
CA VAL A 74 3.66 8.46 7.42
C VAL A 74 3.88 9.86 6.84
N ILE A 75 3.92 10.00 5.51
CA ILE A 75 4.05 11.31 4.85
C ILE A 75 2.90 12.23 5.24
N GLY A 76 1.66 11.73 5.19
CA GLY A 76 0.50 12.53 5.58
C GLY A 76 0.50 12.89 7.07
N GLY A 77 0.99 12.02 7.94
CA GLY A 77 1.20 12.29 9.36
C GLY A 77 2.26 13.36 9.61
N VAL A 78 3.34 13.38 8.82
CA VAL A 78 4.33 14.47 8.85
C VAL A 78 3.70 15.79 8.37
N LEU A 79 2.92 15.77 7.30
CA LEU A 79 2.21 16.96 6.80
C LEU A 79 1.17 17.49 7.81
N ALA A 80 0.59 16.63 8.63
CA ALA A 80 -0.33 17.03 9.70
C ALA A 80 0.33 17.92 10.77
N PHE A 81 1.65 17.86 10.93
CA PHE A 81 2.39 18.78 11.78
C PHE A 81 2.71 20.12 11.11
N THR A 82 2.57 20.24 9.79
CA THR A 82 2.88 21.48 9.06
C THR A 82 1.63 22.32 8.83
N SER A 83 0.54 21.75 8.31
CA SER A 83 -0.74 22.43 8.17
C SER A 83 -1.89 21.48 7.87
N ALA A 84 -3.09 21.80 8.37
CA ALA A 84 -4.31 21.05 8.07
C ALA A 84 -4.64 21.04 6.56
N ALA A 85 -4.36 22.15 5.86
CA ALA A 85 -4.53 22.25 4.42
C ALA A 85 -3.63 21.28 3.64
N ALA A 86 -2.36 21.11 4.04
CA ALA A 86 -1.45 20.16 3.40
C ALA A 86 -1.90 18.71 3.62
N SER A 87 -2.36 18.36 4.83
CA SER A 87 -2.93 17.05 5.11
C SER A 87 -4.17 16.77 4.27
N ARG A 88 -5.06 17.76 4.13
CA ARG A 88 -6.26 17.60 3.31
C ARG A 88 -5.93 17.47 1.82
N LEU A 89 -5.03 18.29 1.29
CA LEU A 89 -4.55 18.15 -0.08
C LEU A 89 -3.98 16.74 -0.33
N TRP A 90 -3.19 16.23 0.61
CA TRP A 90 -2.60 14.90 0.52
C TRP A 90 -3.65 13.78 0.59
N GLY A 91 -4.63 13.91 1.49
CA GLY A 91 -5.62 12.87 1.78
C GLY A 91 -6.84 12.84 0.88
N GLU A 92 -7.41 14.01 0.62
CA GLU A 92 -8.68 14.16 -0.08
C GLU A 92 -8.48 14.40 -1.58
N GLU A 93 -7.60 15.33 -1.95
CA GLU A 93 -7.42 15.71 -3.35
C GLU A 93 -6.51 14.74 -4.10
N LEU A 94 -5.33 14.44 -3.55
CA LEU A 94 -4.41 13.47 -4.14
C LEU A 94 -4.81 12.03 -3.80
N GLY A 95 -5.19 11.80 -2.54
CA GLY A 95 -5.75 10.57 -1.98
C GLY A 95 -5.19 9.29 -2.63
N PRO A 96 -5.96 8.58 -3.48
CA PRO A 96 -5.52 7.31 -4.03
C PRO A 96 -4.32 7.40 -4.98
N ALA A 97 -4.16 8.50 -5.71
CA ALA A 97 -3.01 8.68 -6.58
C ALA A 97 -1.72 8.81 -5.75
N ALA A 98 -1.76 9.57 -4.65
CA ALA A 98 -0.64 9.66 -3.71
C ALA A 98 -0.28 8.29 -3.10
N VAL A 99 -1.28 7.49 -2.72
CA VAL A 99 -1.06 6.11 -2.25
C VAL A 99 -0.31 5.28 -3.30
N LEU A 100 -0.76 5.33 -4.56
CA LEU A 100 -0.15 4.56 -5.65
C LEU A 100 1.27 5.03 -5.97
N VAL A 101 1.55 6.34 -5.85
CA VAL A 101 2.92 6.87 -5.96
C VAL A 101 3.80 6.30 -4.84
N CYS A 102 3.34 6.30 -3.59
CA CYS A 102 4.11 5.72 -2.48
C CYS A 102 4.34 4.20 -2.67
N VAL A 103 3.33 3.46 -3.15
CA VAL A 103 3.46 2.05 -3.52
C VAL A 103 4.48 1.83 -4.64
N LEU A 104 4.46 2.68 -5.67
CA LEU A 104 5.43 2.63 -6.76
C LEU A 104 6.85 2.89 -6.26
N VAL A 105 7.05 3.93 -5.45
CA VAL A 105 8.35 4.26 -4.85
C VAL A 105 8.87 3.08 -4.05
N VAL A 106 8.08 2.53 -3.13
CA VAL A 106 8.49 1.36 -2.34
C VAL A 106 8.77 0.15 -3.24
N GLY A 107 7.96 -0.09 -4.27
CA GLY A 107 8.17 -1.17 -5.24
C GLY A 107 9.49 -1.04 -6.01
N ILE A 108 9.86 0.17 -6.45
CA ILE A 108 11.14 0.46 -7.09
C ILE A 108 12.28 0.22 -6.10
N LEU A 109 12.19 0.77 -4.89
CA LEU A 109 13.22 0.58 -3.85
C LEU A 109 13.45 -0.91 -3.56
N GLN A 110 12.37 -1.68 -3.40
CA GLN A 110 12.44 -3.13 -3.17
C GLN A 110 13.03 -3.87 -4.37
N THR A 111 12.75 -3.44 -5.60
CA THR A 111 13.32 -4.04 -6.82
C THR A 111 14.83 -3.81 -6.94
N VAL A 112 15.32 -2.65 -6.48
CA VAL A 112 16.74 -2.29 -6.56
C VAL A 112 17.53 -2.88 -5.38
N TRP A 113 17.01 -2.78 -4.15
CA TRP A 113 17.75 -3.15 -2.94
C TRP A 113 17.49 -4.56 -2.43
N ASN A 114 16.35 -5.17 -2.72
CA ASN A 114 15.97 -6.47 -2.16
C ASN A 114 15.96 -7.58 -3.22
N ASN A 115 16.47 -8.76 -2.87
CA ASN A 115 16.44 -9.93 -3.75
C ASN A 115 15.02 -10.43 -4.03
N GLY A 116 14.05 -10.10 -3.15
CA GLY A 116 12.64 -10.46 -3.36
C GLY A 116 11.88 -9.54 -4.32
N GLY A 117 12.44 -8.37 -4.66
CA GLY A 117 11.81 -7.38 -5.53
C GLY A 117 10.44 -6.88 -5.06
N PHE A 118 9.70 -6.22 -5.96
CA PHE A 118 8.35 -5.71 -5.66
C PHE A 118 7.32 -6.83 -5.38
N ILE A 119 7.59 -8.06 -5.83
CA ILE A 119 6.72 -9.22 -5.57
C ILE A 119 6.97 -9.89 -4.21
N ASP A 120 7.98 -9.42 -3.45
CA ASP A 120 8.41 -9.94 -2.14
C ASP A 120 8.64 -11.46 -2.15
N CYS A 121 9.26 -11.96 -3.21
CA CYS A 121 9.52 -13.38 -3.43
C CYS A 121 10.96 -13.59 -3.85
N ALA A 122 11.80 -14.07 -2.93
CA ALA A 122 13.14 -14.53 -3.26
C ALA A 122 13.02 -15.92 -3.92
N ALA A 123 12.79 -15.94 -5.24
CA ALA A 123 12.91 -17.18 -6.02
C ALA A 123 14.41 -17.49 -6.25
N ALA A 124 14.73 -18.75 -6.56
CA ALA A 124 16.10 -19.17 -6.91
C ALA A 124 16.63 -18.41 -8.15
N ASP A 125 15.73 -17.99 -9.04
CA ASP A 125 16.03 -17.21 -10.23
C ASP A 125 15.81 -15.70 -10.00
N ARG A 126 16.93 -14.97 -9.93
CA ARG A 126 16.96 -13.52 -9.70
C ARG A 126 16.52 -12.73 -10.93
N GLU A 127 16.78 -13.21 -12.14
CA GLU A 127 16.39 -12.50 -13.38
C GLU A 127 14.88 -12.50 -13.53
N ARG A 128 14.25 -13.65 -13.28
CA ARG A 128 12.80 -13.76 -13.31
C ARG A 128 12.10 -12.93 -12.24
N THR A 129 12.66 -12.89 -11.02
CA THR A 129 12.13 -12.02 -9.94
C THR A 129 12.19 -10.54 -10.34
N ARG A 130 13.27 -10.11 -11.02
CA ARG A 130 13.39 -8.75 -11.56
C ARG A 130 12.40 -8.49 -12.68
N PHE A 131 12.24 -9.39 -13.64
CA PHE A 131 11.26 -9.26 -14.71
C PHE A 131 9.83 -9.12 -14.16
N LEU A 132 9.42 -9.99 -13.24
CA LEU A 132 8.11 -9.92 -12.60
C LEU A 132 7.94 -8.63 -11.78
N SER A 133 9.00 -8.12 -11.17
CA SER A 133 8.98 -6.83 -10.48
C SER A 133 8.84 -5.65 -11.46
N MET A 134 9.47 -5.70 -12.63
CA MET A 134 9.26 -4.70 -13.69
C MET A 134 7.83 -4.72 -14.24
N VAL A 135 7.26 -5.92 -14.44
CA VAL A 135 5.84 -6.07 -14.80
C VAL A 135 4.97 -5.43 -13.71
N MET A 136 5.26 -5.69 -12.45
CA MET A 136 4.51 -5.09 -11.34
C MET A 136 4.63 -3.56 -11.33
N ILE A 137 5.82 -2.99 -11.58
CA ILE A 137 6.02 -1.54 -11.74
C ILE A 137 5.15 -0.99 -12.89
N ALA A 138 5.16 -1.65 -14.05
CA ALA A 138 4.35 -1.23 -15.20
C ALA A 138 2.84 -1.25 -14.87
N VAL A 139 2.37 -2.30 -14.20
CA VAL A 139 0.98 -2.38 -13.75
C VAL A 139 0.65 -1.27 -12.75
N THR A 140 1.57 -0.93 -11.83
CA THR A 140 1.39 0.21 -10.91
C THR A 140 1.32 1.54 -11.64
N LEU A 141 2.12 1.76 -12.68
CA LEU A 141 2.04 2.97 -13.52
C LEU A 141 0.69 3.07 -14.24
N VAL A 142 0.18 1.96 -14.80
CA VAL A 142 -1.15 1.92 -15.42
C VAL A 142 -2.24 2.20 -14.38
N ALA A 143 -2.16 1.57 -13.20
CA ALA A 143 -3.08 1.80 -12.10
C ALA A 143 -3.09 3.27 -11.65
N LEU A 144 -1.92 3.90 -11.57
CA LEU A 144 -1.77 5.32 -11.24
C LEU A 144 -2.39 6.21 -12.33
N ALA A 145 -2.16 5.92 -13.60
CA ALA A 145 -2.78 6.66 -14.70
C ALA A 145 -4.32 6.58 -14.63
N VAL A 146 -4.88 5.38 -14.41
CA VAL A 146 -6.32 5.18 -14.20
C VAL A 146 -6.81 5.96 -12.99
N SER A 147 -6.06 5.95 -11.89
CA SER A 147 -6.39 6.70 -10.68
C SER A 147 -6.51 8.20 -10.92
N ILE A 148 -5.58 8.77 -11.69
CA ILE A 148 -5.56 10.19 -12.03
C ILE A 148 -6.72 10.55 -12.99
N LEU A 149 -6.95 9.72 -14.03
CA LEU A 149 -8.02 9.94 -15.00
C LEU A 149 -9.41 9.81 -14.37
N MET A 150 -9.57 8.87 -13.43
CA MET A 150 -10.84 8.58 -12.77
C MET A 150 -10.94 9.19 -11.37
N ARG A 151 -10.17 10.24 -11.07
CA ARG A 151 -10.10 10.87 -9.73
C ARG A 151 -11.46 11.29 -9.16
N HIS A 152 -12.43 11.57 -10.04
CA HIS A 152 -13.79 11.95 -9.68
C HIS A 152 -14.63 10.80 -9.09
N SER A 153 -14.21 9.54 -9.31
CA SER A 153 -14.86 8.36 -8.75
C SER A 153 -13.94 7.70 -7.72
N PRO A 154 -14.26 7.78 -6.41
CA PRO A 154 -13.43 7.18 -5.36
C PRO A 154 -13.23 5.66 -5.53
N ILE A 155 -14.21 4.98 -6.14
CA ILE A 155 -14.17 3.53 -6.35
C ILE A 155 -13.25 3.20 -7.53
N LEU A 156 -13.49 3.82 -8.70
CA LEU A 156 -12.75 3.52 -9.93
C LEU A 156 -11.33 4.09 -9.91
N GLY A 157 -11.16 5.26 -9.29
CA GLY A 157 -9.86 5.92 -9.14
C GLY A 157 -9.07 5.45 -7.93
N GLY A 158 -9.67 4.80 -6.93
CA GLY A 158 -8.98 4.45 -5.69
C GLY A 158 -9.00 2.98 -5.32
N VAL A 159 -10.18 2.44 -5.01
CA VAL A 159 -10.30 1.06 -4.51
C VAL A 159 -9.92 0.05 -5.60
N VAL A 160 -10.42 0.23 -6.82
CA VAL A 160 -10.19 -0.70 -7.93
C VAL A 160 -8.71 -0.81 -8.32
N PRO A 161 -7.96 0.29 -8.53
CA PRO A 161 -6.55 0.21 -8.90
C PRO A 161 -5.70 -0.47 -7.81
N LEU A 162 -5.92 -0.14 -6.53
CA LEU A 162 -5.17 -0.74 -5.43
C LEU A 162 -5.50 -2.24 -5.28
N PHE A 163 -6.78 -2.61 -5.39
CA PHE A 163 -7.20 -4.00 -5.31
C PHE A 163 -6.65 -4.83 -6.47
N ALA A 164 -6.63 -4.27 -7.69
CA ALA A 164 -6.02 -4.88 -8.85
C ALA A 164 -4.53 -5.19 -8.60
N LEU A 165 -3.78 -4.25 -8.01
CA LEU A 165 -2.37 -4.49 -7.65
C LEU A 165 -2.20 -5.64 -6.67
N VAL A 166 -3.04 -5.74 -5.65
CA VAL A 166 -2.99 -6.85 -4.67
C VAL A 166 -3.22 -8.20 -5.38
N LEU A 167 -4.21 -8.28 -6.28
CA LEU A 167 -4.50 -9.49 -7.04
C LEU A 167 -3.36 -9.87 -8.00
N VAL A 168 -2.86 -8.90 -8.77
CA VAL A 168 -1.77 -9.12 -9.73
C VAL A 168 -0.52 -9.58 -9.00
N ARG A 169 -0.10 -8.89 -7.93
CA ARG A 169 1.04 -9.33 -7.10
C ARG A 169 0.86 -10.75 -6.58
N GLY A 170 -0.34 -11.09 -6.09
CA GLY A 170 -0.66 -12.44 -5.64
C GLY A 170 -0.61 -13.50 -6.74
N ARG A 171 -0.89 -13.14 -8.00
CA ARG A 171 -0.72 -14.04 -9.17
C ARG A 171 0.75 -14.17 -9.57
N LEU A 172 1.47 -13.06 -9.73
CA LEU A 172 2.89 -13.06 -10.12
C LEU A 172 3.76 -13.81 -9.10
N ARG A 173 3.49 -13.61 -7.80
CA ARG A 173 4.18 -14.36 -6.73
C ARG A 173 3.93 -15.86 -6.82
N ARG A 174 2.70 -16.29 -7.13
CA ARG A 174 2.39 -17.72 -7.32
C ARG A 174 3.11 -18.31 -8.53
N GLN A 175 3.21 -17.55 -9.63
CA GLN A 175 3.98 -17.95 -10.80
C GLN A 175 5.48 -18.07 -10.51
N ALA A 176 6.02 -17.17 -9.67
CA ALA A 176 7.43 -17.23 -9.26
C ALA A 176 7.75 -18.50 -8.44
N VAL A 177 6.84 -18.90 -7.55
CA VAL A 177 7.01 -20.10 -6.71
C VAL A 177 6.73 -21.40 -7.47
N ALA A 178 5.79 -21.40 -8.41
CA ALA A 178 5.48 -22.61 -9.20
C ALA A 178 6.58 -22.98 -10.21
N ALA A 179 7.48 -22.05 -10.51
CA ALA A 179 8.56 -22.21 -11.48
C ALA A 179 9.95 -22.37 -10.84
N SER A 180 10.02 -22.46 -9.49
CA SER A 180 11.22 -22.71 -8.69
C SER A 180 11.20 -24.12 -8.13
#